data_AF-A0ABD2W2L6-F1
#
_entry.id   AF-A0ABD2W2L6-F1
#
_cell.length_a   1.000
_cell.length_b   1.000
_cell.length_c   1.000
_cell.angle_alpha   90.00
_cell.angle_beta   90.00
_cell.angle_gamma   90.00
#
_symmetry.space_group_name_H-M   'P 1'
#
loop_
_entity.id
_entity.type
_entity.pdbx_description
1 polymer ?
#
loop_
_entity_poly.entity_id
_entity_poly.type
_entity_poly.pdbx_seq_one_letter_code
_entity_poly.pdbx_strand_id
1 'polypeptide(L)' 'MLQTVEDQSDGCGGKFSVLVVSEKFAGKTLLQRHRLVNGILEEELKDIHAFSQKTLTPEQWEKQKEQA' A
#
# COMPACT_ATOMS: atom_id res chain seq x y z
N MET A 1 -9.47 -2.53 5.18
CA MET A 1 -8.72 -3.09 6.30
C MET A 1 -7.29 -3.21 5.82
N LEU A 2 -6.31 -2.53 6.43
CA LEU A 2 -4.89 -2.70 6.05
C LEU A 2 -4.47 -4.13 6.41
N GLN A 3 -3.88 -4.88 5.47
CA GLN A 3 -3.58 -6.30 5.66
C GLN A 3 -2.13 -6.55 6.05
N THR A 4 -1.16 -5.83 5.48
CA THR A 4 0.26 -6.04 5.81
C THR A 4 1.11 -4.78 5.58
N VAL A 5 2.02 -4.51 6.51
CA VAL A 5 3.09 -3.51 6.41
C VAL A 5 4.41 -4.28 6.57
N GLU A 6 5.25 -4.26 5.54
CA GLU A 6 6.55 -4.91 5.53
C GLU A 6 7.65 -3.85 5.54
N ASP A 7 8.55 -3.94 6.54
CA ASP A 7 9.77 -3.12 6.59
C ASP A 7 10.82 -3.76 5.68
N GLN A 8 11.27 -3.02 4.67
CA GLN A 8 12.30 -3.47 3.72
C GLN A 8 13.60 -2.66 3.88
N SER A 9 13.88 -2.19 5.10
CA SER A 9 15.09 -1.44 5.35
C SER A 9 16.30 -2.39 5.46
N ASP A 10 17.01 -2.58 4.35
CA ASP A 10 18.32 -3.26 4.24
C ASP A 10 19.45 -2.49 4.97
N GLY A 11 19.21 -2.00 6.19
CA GLY A 11 20.22 -1.36 7.04
C GLY A 11 20.34 0.17 6.90
N CYS A 12 19.48 0.84 6.13
CA CYS A 12 19.46 2.32 6.01
C CYS A 12 18.21 2.99 6.62
N GLY A 13 17.30 2.22 7.24
CA GLY A 13 16.17 2.72 8.02
C GLY A 13 15.30 3.76 7.30
N GLY A 14 14.32 3.31 6.51
CA GLY A 14 13.40 4.26 5.87
C GLY A 14 12.72 3.81 4.59
N LYS A 15 12.74 2.50 4.26
CA LYS A 15 11.97 1.95 3.14
C LYS A 15 10.82 1.11 3.66
N PHE A 16 9.60 1.58 3.43
CA PHE A 16 8.39 0.88 3.83
C PHE A 16 7.62 0.41 2.60
N SER A 17 7.16 -0.83 2.63
CA SER A 17 6.31 -1.42 1.60
C SER A 17 5.00 -1.83 2.24
N VAL A 18 3.88 -1.25 1.80
CA VAL A 18 2.55 -1.56 2.34
C VAL A 18 1.64 -2.18 1.30
N LEU A 19 0.89 -3.19 1.73
CA LEU A 19 -0.17 -3.78 0.94
C LEU A 19 -1.52 -3.43 1.57
N VAL A 20 -2.31 -2.67 0.82
CA VAL A 20 -3.63 -2.24 1.26
C VAL A 20 -4.69 -2.96 0.43
N VAL A 21 -5.52 -3.74 1.10
CA VAL A 21 -6.65 -4.43 0.49
C VAL A 21 -7.96 -3.78 0.94
N SER A 22 -8.73 -3.23 0.01
CA SER A 22 -10.01 -2.58 0.34
C SER A 22 -10.97 -2.51 -0.82
N GLU A 23 -12.26 -2.73 -0.54
CA GLU A 23 -13.35 -2.48 -1.49
C GLU A 23 -13.47 -1.01 -1.89
N LYS A 24 -12.97 -0.08 -1.06
CA LYS A 24 -12.95 1.36 -1.38
C LYS A 24 -12.13 1.68 -2.65
N PHE A 25 -11.30 0.75 -3.09
CA PHE A 25 -10.52 0.86 -4.32
C PHE A 25 -11.27 0.39 -5.58
N ALA A 26 -12.41 -0.29 -5.42
CA ALA A 26 -13.25 -0.69 -6.54
C ALA A 26 -13.71 0.54 -7.33
N GLY A 27 -13.63 0.48 -8.66
CA GLY A 27 -13.96 1.60 -9.55
C GLY A 27 -13.02 2.80 -9.51
N LYS A 28 -11.98 2.80 -8.65
CA LYS A 28 -10.97 3.88 -8.59
C LYS A 28 -9.73 3.53 -9.40
N THR A 29 -9.17 4.53 -10.08
CA THR A 29 -7.88 4.39 -10.78
C THR A 29 -6.73 4.24 -9.80
N LEU A 30 -5.59 3.70 -10.24
CA LEU A 30 -4.40 3.54 -9.40
C LEU A 30 -3.98 4.86 -8.75
N LEU A 31 -3.97 5.96 -9.51
CA LEU A 31 -3.64 7.29 -8.98
C LEU A 31 -4.61 7.75 -7.88
N GLN A 32 -5.91 7.52 -8.04
CA GLN A 32 -6.91 7.86 -7.01
C GLN A 32 -6.70 7.03 -5.73
N ARG A 33 -6.37 5.75 -5.87
CA ARG A 33 -6.04 4.88 -4.73
C ARG A 33 -4.77 5.38 -4.02
N HIS A 34 -3.76 5.78 -4.79
CA HIS A 34 -2.51 6.33 -4.25
C HIS A 34 -2.74 7.63 -3.50
N ARG A 35 -3.51 8.57 -4.06
CA ARG A 35 -3.87 9.80 -3.35
C ARG A 35 -4.61 9.54 -2.05
N LEU A 36 -5.50 8.54 -2.03
CA LEU A 36 -6.23 8.15 -0.82
C LEU A 36 -5.29 7.65 0.27
N VAL A 37 -4.36 6.77 -0.06
CA VAL A 37 -3.40 6.21 0.91
C VAL A 37 -2.39 7.26 1.34
N ASN A 38 -1.81 8.02 0.40
CA ASN A 38 -0.88 9.10 0.70
C ASN A 38 -1.50 10.20 1.56
N GLY A 39 -2.78 10.52 1.38
CA GLY A 39 -3.47 11.51 2.21
C GLY A 39 -3.76 11.04 3.63
N ILE A 40 -3.85 9.71 3.84
CA ILE A 40 -3.98 9.14 5.19
C ILE A 40 -2.62 9.11 5.89
N LEU A 41 -1.55 8.83 5.13
CA LEU A 41 -0.19 8.68 5.65
C LEU A 41 0.66 9.94 5.45
N GLU A 42 0.04 11.09 5.19
CA GLU A 42 0.77 12.30 4.79
C GLU A 42 1.75 12.77 5.87
N GLU A 43 1.40 12.58 7.15
CA GLU A 43 2.25 12.96 8.27
C GLU A 43 3.43 11.99 8.42
N GLU A 44 3.18 10.70 8.32
CA GLU A 44 4.18 9.64 8.43
C GLU A 44 5.15 9.62 7.24
N LEU A 45 4.66 9.95 6.04
CA LEU A 45 5.47 10.04 4.83
C LEU A 45 6.54 11.13 4.88
N LYS A 46 6.41 12.13 5.78
CA LYS A 46 7.43 13.18 5.95
C LYS A 46 8.71 12.63 6.57
N ASP A 47 8.59 11.58 7.38
CA ASP A 47 9.71 10.97 8.09
C ASP A 47 10.26 9.72 7.37
N ILE A 48 9.54 9.24 6.34
CA ILE A 48 9.89 8.05 5.57
C ILE A 48 10.69 8.45 4.31
N HIS A 49 11.91 7.90 4.17
CA HIS A 49 12.77 8.16 3.01
C HIS A 49 12.24 7.55 1.69
N ALA A 50 11.64 6.37 1.74
CA ALA A 50 10.99 5.76 0.58
C ALA A 50 9.77 4.95 1.01
N PHE A 51 8.67 5.15 0.30
CA PHE A 51 7.42 4.46 0.56
C PHE A 51 6.91 3.83 -0.73
N SER A 52 6.68 2.53 -0.68
CA SER A 52 6.03 1.76 -1.74
C SER A 52 4.68 1.28 -1.23
N GLN A 53 3.66 1.39 -2.07
CA GLN A 53 2.33 0.92 -1.73
C GLN A 53 1.73 0.11 -2.87
N LYS A 54 1.05 -0.97 -2.50
CA LYS A 54 0.25 -1.80 -3.40
C LYS A 54 -1.19 -1.74 -2.95
N THR A 55 -2.07 -1.21 -3.79
CA THR A 55 -3.50 -1.04 -3.46
C THR A 55 -4.36 -1.97 -4.30
N LEU A 56 -4.95 -2.98 -3.66
CA LEU A 56 -5.74 -4.02 -4.32
C LEU A 56 -7.18 -4.05 -3.78
N THR A 57 -8.12 -4.42 -4.63
CA THR A 57 -9.44 -4.84 -4.15
C THR A 57 -9.36 -6.26 -3.58
N PRO A 58 -10.30 -6.68 -2.72
CA PRO A 58 -10.34 -8.06 -2.23
C PRO A 58 -10.32 -9.09 -3.37
N GLU A 59 -11.12 -8.88 -4.43
CA GLU A 59 -11.11 -9.77 -5.60
C GLU A 59 -9.74 -9.84 -6.30
N GLN A 60 -9.06 -8.69 -6.44
CA GLN A 60 -7.72 -8.66 -7.02
C GLN A 60 -6.69 -9.36 -6.14
N TRP A 61 -6.84 -9.26 -4.82
CA TRP A 61 -5.94 -9.90 -3.86
C TRP A 61 -6.10 -11.42 -3.85
N GLU A 62 -7.33 -11.92 -3.83
CA GLU A 62 -7.62 -13.36 -3.90
C GLU A 62 -7.04 -13.96 -5.19
N LYS A 63 -7.25 -13.31 -6.35
CA LYS A 63 -6.64 -13.74 -7.62
C LYS A 63 -5.11 -13.74 -7.59
N GLN A 64 -4.49 -12.86 -6.81
CA GLN A 64 -3.03 -12.79 -6.70
C GLN A 64 -2.47 -13.88 -5.79
N LYS A 65 -3.21 -14.25 -4.73
CA LYS A 65 -2.86 -15.37 -3.85
C LYS A 65 -2.94 -16.72 -4.55
N GLU A 66 -3.91 -16.92 -5.44
CA GLU A 66 -4.02 -18.17 -6.21
C GLU A 66 -2.89 -18.38 -7.24
N GLN A 67 -2.13 -17.33 -7.56
CA GLN A 67 -1.03 -17.39 -8.53
C GLN A 67 0.36 -17.44 -7.87
N ALA A 68 0.44 -17.48 -6.54
CA ALA A 68 1.68 -17.60 -5.76
C ALA A 68 1.80 -19.00 -5.15
#